data_AF-A0AAV7PPG6-F1
#
_entry.id   AF-A0AAV7PPG6-F1
#
_cell.length_a   1.000
_cell.length_b   1.000
_cell.length_c   1.000
_cell.angle_alpha   90.00
_cell.angle_beta   90.00
_cell.angle_gamma   90.00
#
_symmetry.space_group_name_H-M   'P 1'
#
loop_
_entity.id
_entity.type
_entity.pdbx_description
1 polymer ?
#
loop_
_entity_poly.entity_id
_entity_poly.type
_entity_poly.pdbx_seq_one_letter_code
_entity_poly.pdbx_strand_id
1 'polypeptide(L)'
;MGRLQSVILLIEPENNASPLFEVHLELQLAESVYRPPLGFGVQDGFVTLIDNLLSDVYNAAKFVPRLAKEKRSYNIELEENAELSAMKDEVISRVASVMKYAQDYQASFEKYSYLWIEDQAEFMQQFLLYGLGFSLEEMESHVDDGLPRKPPTLDQFKQQVKTRHVNLICLYRLP
;
A
#
# COMPACT_ATOMS: atom_id res chain seq x y z
N MET A 1 14.25 -2.49 11.41
CA MET A 1 13.36 -2.62 10.24
C MET A 1 11.94 -2.43 10.74
N GLY A 2 11.41 -1.21 10.60
CA GLY A 2 10.12 -0.83 11.17
C GLY A 2 8.97 -1.29 10.29
N ARG A 3 7.97 -1.96 10.90
CA ARG A 3 6.64 -2.12 10.29
C ARG A 3 6.03 -0.73 10.14
N LEU A 4 5.84 -0.26 8.92
CA LEU A 4 4.87 0.79 8.67
C LEU A 4 3.45 0.21 8.78
N GLN A 5 2.52 1.09 9.11
CA GLN A 5 1.20 0.80 9.65
C GLN A 5 0.34 -0.09 8.73
N SER A 6 -0.52 -0.89 9.36
CA SER A 6 -1.62 -1.66 8.76
C SER A 6 -2.64 -0.73 8.11
N VAL A 7 -2.89 -0.88 6.81
CA VAL A 7 -4.01 -0.21 6.14
C VAL A 7 -5.22 -1.13 6.27
N ILE A 8 -6.01 -0.94 7.32
CA ILE A 8 -7.26 -1.65 7.48
C ILE A 8 -8.25 -1.06 6.47
N LEU A 9 -8.37 -1.70 5.32
CA LEU A 9 -9.56 -1.59 4.50
C LEU A 9 -9.96 -3.00 4.08
N LEU A 10 -11.07 -3.48 4.63
CA LEU A 10 -12.22 -3.94 3.84
C LEU A 10 -13.36 -4.40 4.74
N ILE A 11 -14.31 -3.47 4.90
CA ILE A 11 -15.75 -3.55 4.66
C ILE A 11 -16.39 -2.51 5.58
N GLU A 12 -17.07 -1.54 4.96
CA GLU A 12 -17.87 -0.42 5.51
C GLU A 12 -17.54 0.10 6.93
N PRO A 13 -17.10 1.36 7.08
CA PRO A 13 -16.89 1.97 8.41
C PRO A 13 -18.19 2.13 9.22
N GLU A 14 -19.35 1.96 8.58
CA GLU A 14 -20.68 2.15 9.17
C GLU A 14 -21.15 0.97 10.03
N ASN A 15 -20.49 -0.19 9.92
CA ASN A 15 -20.84 -1.37 10.71
C ASN A 15 -19.69 -1.62 11.69
N ASN A 16 -19.98 -1.53 13.00
CA ASN A 16 -19.03 -1.71 14.12
C ASN A 16 -18.46 -3.15 14.24
N ALA A 17 -18.26 -3.82 13.10
CA ALA A 17 -17.76 -5.16 12.95
C ALA A 17 -16.26 -5.11 12.61
N SER A 18 -15.51 -6.11 13.08
CA SER A 18 -14.12 -6.28 12.70
C SER A 18 -14.01 -6.52 11.18
N PRO A 19 -12.98 -5.96 10.52
CA PRO A 19 -12.77 -6.13 9.09
C PRO A 19 -12.56 -7.61 8.77
N LEU A 20 -13.09 -8.06 7.63
CA LEU A 20 -12.92 -9.45 7.18
C LEU A 20 -11.52 -9.69 6.61
N PHE A 21 -10.95 -8.66 5.98
CA PHE A 21 -9.63 -8.68 5.38
C PHE A 21 -8.80 -7.50 5.84
N GLU A 22 -7.50 -7.72 5.95
CA GLU A 22 -6.52 -6.70 6.30
C GLU A 22 -5.39 -6.71 5.27
N VAL A 23 -4.93 -5.52 4.90
CA VAL A 23 -3.80 -5.32 3.99
C VAL A 23 -2.77 -4.43 4.68
N HIS A 24 -1.52 -4.87 4.73
CA HIS A 24 -0.44 -4.11 5.35
C HIS A 24 0.35 -3.35 4.31
N LEU A 25 0.58 -2.05 4.55
CA LEU A 25 1.56 -1.26 3.80
C LEU A 25 2.89 -1.32 4.55
N GLU A 26 3.81 -2.12 4.07
CA GLU A 26 5.11 -2.32 4.69
C GLU A 26 6.20 -1.54 3.95
N LEU A 27 7.14 -0.97 4.69
CA LEU A 27 8.38 -0.43 4.11
C LEU A 27 9.47 -1.49 4.18
N GLN A 28 9.81 -2.06 3.03
CA GLN A 28 10.90 -3.02 2.90
C GLN A 28 12.07 -2.35 2.21
N LEU A 29 13.17 -2.17 2.97
CA LEU A 29 14.36 -1.44 2.55
C LEU A 29 14.01 0.00 2.15
N ALA A 30 13.86 0.27 0.85
CA ALA A 30 13.54 1.58 0.27
C ALA A 30 12.22 1.54 -0.55
N GLU A 31 11.50 0.42 -0.53
CA GLU A 31 10.25 0.25 -1.29
C GLU A 31 9.06 0.10 -0.35
N SER A 32 7.94 0.70 -0.73
CA SER A 32 6.66 0.52 -0.05
C SER A 32 5.88 -0.59 -0.76
N VAL A 33 5.55 -1.65 -0.02
CA VAL A 33 5.00 -2.89 -0.56
C VAL A 33 3.75 -3.28 0.23
N TYR A 34 2.70 -3.68 -0.50
CA TYR A 34 1.48 -4.21 0.10
C TYR A 34 1.57 -5.71 0.39
N ARG A 35 1.08 -6.14 1.55
CA ARG A 35 0.86 -7.55 1.90
C ARG A 35 -0.58 -7.80 2.33
N PRO A 36 -1.36 -8.63 1.63
CA PRO A 36 -1.04 -9.25 0.33
C PRO A 36 -0.88 -8.23 -0.81
N PRO A 37 -0.22 -8.59 -1.93
CA PRO A 37 -0.04 -7.68 -3.07
C PRO A 37 -1.37 -7.22 -3.66
N LEU A 38 -1.47 -5.92 -3.97
CA LEU A 38 -2.64 -5.29 -4.62
C LEU A 38 -2.50 -5.17 -6.15
N GLY A 39 -1.56 -5.87 -6.77
CA GLY A 39 -1.38 -5.85 -8.22
C GLY A 39 -2.41 -6.71 -8.95
N PHE A 40 -2.97 -6.21 -10.05
CA PHE A 40 -3.78 -7.04 -10.95
C PHE A 40 -2.89 -8.07 -11.65
N GLY A 41 -3.35 -9.33 -11.74
CA GLY A 41 -2.61 -10.41 -12.40
C GLY A 41 -1.42 -10.97 -11.61
N VAL A 42 -1.25 -10.57 -10.34
CA VAL A 42 -0.25 -11.15 -9.45
C VAL A 42 -0.78 -12.48 -8.90
N GLN A 43 0.01 -13.55 -9.04
CA GLN A 43 -0.30 -14.82 -8.39
C GLN A 43 -0.28 -14.64 -6.86
N ASP A 44 -1.29 -15.16 -6.17
CA ASP A 44 -1.55 -14.94 -4.74
C ASP A 44 -1.80 -13.45 -4.36
N GLY A 45 -2.25 -12.64 -5.31
CA GLY A 45 -2.71 -11.28 -5.07
C GLY A 45 -4.06 -11.25 -4.32
N PHE A 46 -4.39 -10.08 -3.77
CA PHE A 46 -5.63 -9.91 -3.01
C PHE A 46 -6.89 -10.23 -3.83
N VAL A 47 -6.93 -9.83 -5.11
CA VAL A 47 -8.04 -10.15 -6.03
C VAL A 47 -8.19 -11.65 -6.22
N THR A 48 -7.07 -12.36 -6.39
CA THR A 48 -7.07 -13.83 -6.54
C THR A 48 -7.59 -14.52 -5.30
N LEU A 49 -7.25 -14.02 -4.10
CA LEU A 49 -7.80 -14.54 -2.85
C LEU A 49 -9.33 -14.41 -2.81
N ILE A 50 -9.87 -13.25 -3.20
CA ILE A 50 -11.32 -13.02 -3.25
C ILE A 50 -11.98 -13.90 -4.32
N ASP A 51 -11.40 -14.01 -5.52
CA ASP A 51 -11.95 -14.85 -6.59
C ASP A 51 -11.94 -16.34 -6.24
N ASN A 52 -10.90 -16.80 -5.54
CA ASN A 52 -10.83 -18.16 -5.00
C ASN A 52 -11.92 -18.39 -3.94
N LEU A 53 -12.09 -17.45 -3.00
CA LEU A 53 -13.14 -17.54 -1.98
C LEU A 53 -14.54 -17.59 -2.61
N LEU A 54 -14.81 -16.74 -3.60
CA LEU A 54 -16.07 -16.76 -4.33
C LEU A 54 -16.25 -18.11 -5.04
N SER A 55 -15.22 -18.60 -5.71
CA SER A 55 -15.23 -19.91 -6.39
C SER A 55 -15.50 -21.06 -5.42
N ASP A 56 -14.92 -21.02 -4.21
CA ASP A 56 -15.15 -22.01 -3.17
C ASP A 56 -16.62 -22.04 -2.69
N VAL A 57 -17.27 -20.87 -2.61
CA VAL A 57 -18.70 -20.76 -2.31
C VAL A 57 -19.55 -21.45 -3.38
N TYR A 58 -19.25 -21.26 -4.68
CA TYR A 58 -19.95 -21.98 -5.76
C TYR A 58 -19.64 -23.48 -5.74
N ASN A 59 -18.39 -23.85 -5.42
CA ASN A 59 -17.97 -25.24 -5.32
C ASN A 59 -18.64 -25.97 -4.14
N ALA A 60 -19.06 -25.27 -3.09
CA ALA A 60 -19.82 -25.87 -1.99
C ALA A 60 -21.07 -26.60 -2.48
N ALA A 61 -21.71 -26.10 -3.55
CA ALA A 61 -22.90 -26.73 -4.15
C ALA A 61 -22.61 -28.09 -4.81
N LYS A 62 -21.34 -28.41 -5.12
CA LYS A 62 -20.94 -29.73 -5.66
C LYS A 62 -21.11 -30.84 -4.62
N PHE A 63 -21.05 -30.50 -3.33
CA PHE A 63 -21.20 -31.47 -2.24
C PHE A 63 -22.67 -31.77 -1.89
N VAL A 64 -23.63 -31.10 -2.53
CA VAL A 64 -25.06 -31.32 -2.31
C VAL A 64 -25.62 -32.19 -3.44
N PRO A 65 -25.81 -33.51 -3.22
CA PRO A 65 -26.33 -34.40 -4.26
C PRO A 65 -27.81 -34.10 -4.55
N ARG A 66 -28.16 -34.02 -5.83
CA ARG A 66 -29.54 -33.83 -6.26
C ARG A 66 -30.29 -35.17 -6.25
N LEU A 67 -31.41 -35.23 -5.52
CA LEU A 67 -32.26 -36.43 -5.46
C LEU A 67 -32.99 -36.68 -6.79
N ALA A 68 -33.40 -35.60 -7.48
CA ALA A 68 -34.00 -35.67 -8.80
C ALA A 68 -32.92 -35.82 -9.89
N LYS A 69 -32.53 -37.07 -10.17
CA LYS A 69 -31.43 -37.42 -11.09
C LYS A 69 -31.62 -36.95 -12.55
N GLU A 70 -32.85 -36.65 -12.94
CA GLU A 70 -33.17 -36.19 -14.30
C GLU A 70 -32.90 -34.70 -14.53
N LYS A 71 -32.62 -33.96 -13.45
CA LYS A 71 -32.27 -32.54 -13.53
C LYS A 71 -30.77 -32.32 -13.37
N ARG A 72 -30.26 -31.19 -13.89
CA ARG A 72 -28.85 -30.79 -13.82
C ARG A 72 -28.35 -30.67 -12.37
N SER A 73 -27.06 -30.69 -12.12
CA SER A 73 -26.52 -30.47 -10.77
C SER A 73 -26.75 -29.02 -10.31
N TYR A 74 -26.92 -28.79 -9.01
CA TYR A 74 -27.12 -27.44 -8.45
C TYR A 74 -25.97 -26.48 -8.80
N ASN A 75 -24.73 -26.98 -8.82
CA ASN A 75 -23.56 -26.18 -9.19
C ASN A 75 -23.67 -25.60 -10.62
N ILE A 76 -24.19 -26.35 -11.59
CA ILE A 76 -24.37 -25.87 -12.97
C ILE A 76 -25.44 -24.77 -13.01
N GLU A 77 -26.57 -24.98 -12.32
CA GLU A 77 -27.63 -23.97 -12.25
C GLU A 77 -27.18 -22.67 -11.56
N LEU A 78 -26.25 -22.76 -10.59
CA LEU A 78 -25.66 -21.59 -9.93
C LEU A 78 -24.63 -20.87 -10.82
N GLU A 79 -23.80 -21.61 -11.56
CA GLU A 79 -22.82 -21.03 -12.49
C GLU A 79 -23.49 -20.34 -13.69
N GLU A 80 -24.65 -20.85 -14.16
CA GLU A 80 -25.43 -20.25 -15.25
C GLU A 80 -26.35 -19.10 -14.77
N ASN A 81 -26.42 -18.82 -13.46
CA ASN A 81 -27.29 -17.79 -12.92
C ASN A 81 -26.70 -16.38 -13.12
N ALA A 82 -27.36 -15.58 -13.96
CA ALA A 82 -26.93 -14.22 -14.28
C ALA A 82 -26.96 -13.26 -13.08
N GLU A 83 -27.90 -13.40 -12.14
CA GLU A 83 -27.97 -12.56 -10.94
C GLU A 83 -26.79 -12.83 -10.00
N LEU A 84 -26.43 -14.11 -9.83
CA LEU A 84 -25.27 -14.50 -9.03
C LEU A 84 -23.96 -14.01 -9.69
N SER A 85 -23.84 -14.12 -11.02
CA SER A 85 -22.70 -13.56 -11.75
C SER A 85 -22.60 -12.05 -11.55
N ALA A 86 -23.72 -11.31 -11.64
CA ALA A 86 -23.73 -9.87 -11.43
C ALA A 86 -23.29 -9.49 -10.01
N MET A 87 -23.73 -10.23 -8.99
CA MET A 87 -23.27 -10.02 -7.60
C MET A 87 -21.78 -10.34 -7.43
N LYS A 88 -21.26 -11.39 -8.10
CA LYS A 88 -19.83 -11.70 -8.11
C LYS A 88 -19.02 -10.52 -8.68
N ASP A 89 -19.46 -10.00 -9.82
CA ASP A 89 -18.81 -8.86 -10.48
C ASP A 89 -18.87 -7.59 -9.62
N GLU A 90 -19.97 -7.37 -8.90
CA GLU A 90 -20.10 -6.25 -7.96
C GLU A 90 -19.09 -6.34 -6.82
N VAL A 91 -18.92 -7.53 -6.22
CA VAL A 91 -17.92 -7.74 -5.15
C VAL A 91 -16.51 -7.45 -5.67
N ILE A 92 -16.16 -7.96 -6.85
CA ILE A 92 -14.85 -7.72 -7.47
C ILE A 92 -14.65 -6.22 -7.78
N SER A 93 -15.68 -5.54 -8.28
CA SER A 93 -15.65 -4.10 -8.56
C SER A 93 -15.43 -3.25 -7.30
N ARG A 94 -16.09 -3.61 -6.19
CA ARG A 94 -15.88 -2.96 -4.89
C ARG A 94 -14.46 -3.17 -4.39
N VAL A 95 -13.95 -4.40 -4.48
CA VAL A 95 -12.56 -4.73 -4.13
C VAL A 95 -11.57 -3.91 -4.96
N ALA A 96 -11.76 -3.84 -6.27
CA ALA A 96 -10.91 -3.05 -7.17
C ALA A 96 -10.92 -1.55 -6.81
N SER A 97 -12.09 -1.01 -6.43
CA SER A 97 -12.22 0.38 -6.00
C SER A 97 -11.44 0.66 -4.72
N VAL A 98 -11.49 -0.26 -3.75
CA VAL A 98 -10.73 -0.16 -2.50
C VAL A 98 -9.23 -0.31 -2.74
N MET A 99 -8.81 -1.21 -3.61
CA MET A 99 -7.40 -1.36 -3.99
C MET A 99 -6.85 -0.08 -4.61
N LYS A 100 -7.63 0.57 -5.48
CA LYS A 100 -7.27 1.87 -6.04
C LYS A 100 -7.13 2.92 -4.95
N TYR A 101 -8.07 2.98 -4.02
CA TYR A 101 -7.98 3.89 -2.87
C TYR A 101 -6.70 3.65 -2.04
N ALA A 102 -6.34 2.39 -1.80
CA ALA A 102 -5.09 2.06 -1.12
C ALA A 102 -3.86 2.51 -1.93
N GLN A 103 -3.85 2.32 -3.24
CA GLN A 103 -2.74 2.81 -4.10
C GLN A 103 -2.64 4.35 -4.06
N ASP A 104 -3.76 5.07 -4.12
CA ASP A 104 -3.78 6.53 -3.99
C ASP A 104 -3.29 6.98 -2.58
N TYR A 105 -3.64 6.22 -1.54
CA TYR A 105 -3.14 6.44 -0.18
C TYR A 105 -1.63 6.23 -0.08
N GLN A 106 -1.09 5.18 -0.70
CA GLN A 106 0.36 4.95 -0.81
C GLN A 106 1.06 6.14 -1.49
N ALA A 107 0.51 6.60 -2.62
CA ALA A 107 1.06 7.73 -3.38
C ALA A 107 1.12 9.01 -2.53
N SER A 108 0.19 9.20 -1.58
CA SER A 108 0.22 10.35 -0.66
C SER A 108 1.47 10.41 0.23
N PHE A 109 2.17 9.28 0.41
CA PHE A 109 3.42 9.19 1.16
C PHE A 109 4.66 9.44 0.32
N GLU A 110 4.58 9.51 -1.02
CA GLU A 110 5.76 9.77 -1.87
C GLU A 110 6.49 11.07 -1.49
N LYS A 111 5.77 12.07 -0.96
CA LYS A 111 6.36 13.31 -0.42
C LYS A 111 7.32 13.11 0.75
N TYR A 112 7.24 11.96 1.43
CA TYR A 112 8.12 11.57 2.53
C TYR A 112 9.19 10.56 2.11
N SER A 113 9.26 10.21 0.82
CA SER A 113 10.14 9.17 0.30
C SER A 113 11.61 9.37 0.61
N TYR A 114 12.05 10.63 0.68
CA TYR A 114 13.39 11.00 1.11
C TYR A 114 13.79 10.43 2.49
N LEU A 115 12.82 10.11 3.37
CA LEU A 115 13.11 9.51 4.68
C LEU A 115 13.59 8.05 4.61
N TRP A 116 13.27 7.33 3.52
CA TRP A 116 13.64 5.93 3.34
C TRP A 116 14.43 5.63 2.07
N ILE A 117 14.50 6.57 1.12
CA ILE A 117 15.34 6.48 -0.09
C ILE A 117 16.74 7.07 0.17
N GLU A 118 16.87 8.16 0.94
CA GLU A 118 18.16 8.79 1.18
C GLU A 118 19.03 7.97 2.16
N ASP A 119 20.31 7.78 1.82
CA ASP A 119 21.31 7.34 2.79
C ASP A 119 21.52 8.45 3.83
N GLN A 120 21.12 8.17 5.07
CA GLN A 120 21.19 9.14 6.15
C GLN A 120 22.63 9.60 6.44
N ALA A 121 23.63 8.76 6.18
CA ALA A 121 25.03 9.09 6.36
C ALA A 121 25.52 10.02 5.25
N GLU A 122 25.16 9.74 4.00
CA GLU A 122 25.51 10.61 2.86
C GLU A 122 24.85 11.98 3.00
N PHE A 123 23.56 12.00 3.32
CA PHE A 123 22.86 13.25 3.61
C PHE A 123 23.52 14.03 4.75
N MET A 124 23.87 13.37 5.85
CA MET A 124 24.47 14.03 7.00
C MET A 124 25.83 14.62 6.64
N GLN A 125 26.64 13.91 5.83
CA GLN A 125 27.91 14.42 5.34
C GLN A 125 27.71 15.68 4.48
N GLN A 126 26.80 15.63 3.51
CA GLN A 126 26.47 16.77 2.64
C GLN A 126 25.94 17.96 3.45
N PHE A 127 25.03 17.69 4.40
CA PHE A 127 24.48 18.72 5.28
C PHE A 127 25.56 19.38 6.14
N LEU A 128 26.47 18.61 6.73
CA LEU A 128 27.56 19.16 7.56
C LEU A 128 28.58 19.96 6.75
N LEU A 129 28.75 19.65 5.47
CA LEU A 129 29.67 20.34 4.56
C LEU A 129 29.09 21.63 3.97
N TYR A 130 27.80 21.66 3.64
CA TYR A 130 27.21 22.72 2.80
C TYR A 130 25.98 23.43 3.39
N GLY A 131 25.39 22.92 4.48
CA GLY A 131 24.22 23.53 5.11
C GLY A 131 22.90 23.26 4.39
N LEU A 132 21.78 23.80 4.91
CA LEU A 132 20.40 23.38 4.61
C LEU A 132 19.86 23.78 3.21
N GLY A 133 20.72 24.14 2.24
CA GLY A 133 20.31 24.83 1.02
C GLY A 133 21.06 24.43 -0.24
N PHE A 134 21.45 23.16 -0.38
CA PHE A 134 21.84 22.61 -1.68
C PHE A 134 20.86 21.49 -2.02
N SER A 135 19.93 21.77 -2.93
CA SER A 135 19.16 20.69 -3.57
C SER A 135 20.09 19.91 -4.50
N LEU A 136 19.73 18.66 -4.81
CA LEU A 136 20.49 17.82 -5.75
C LEU A 136 20.71 18.53 -7.11
N GLU A 137 19.74 19.35 -7.54
CA GLU A 137 19.79 20.17 -8.76
C GLU A 137 20.85 21.30 -8.70
N GLU A 138 21.07 21.90 -7.53
CA GLU A 138 22.12 22.91 -7.31
C GLU A 138 23.53 22.28 -7.23
N MET A 139 23.59 21.00 -6.85
CA MET A 139 24.82 20.21 -6.83
C MET A 139 25.26 19.78 -8.24
N GLU A 140 24.30 19.50 -9.14
CA GLU A 140 24.54 19.15 -10.55
C GLU A 140 24.91 20.35 -11.43
N SER A 141 24.46 21.56 -11.06
CA SER A 141 24.77 22.80 -11.81
C SER A 141 26.13 23.42 -11.49
N HIS A 142 26.79 22.97 -10.42
CA HIS A 142 28.07 23.52 -9.93
C HIS A 142 29.27 22.56 -10.06
N VAL A 143 29.18 21.58 -10.97
CA VAL A 143 30.24 20.56 -11.19
C VAL A 143 31.59 21.17 -11.57
N ASP A 144 31.62 22.39 -12.13
CA ASP A 144 32.84 23.01 -12.68
C ASP A 144 33.56 23.99 -11.72
N ASP A 145 32.89 24.58 -10.72
CA ASP A 145 33.46 25.69 -9.90
C ASP A 145 33.61 25.37 -8.39
N GLY A 146 33.11 24.20 -7.97
CA GLY A 146 33.21 23.73 -6.58
C GLY A 146 32.29 24.48 -5.62
N LEU A 147 31.47 23.72 -4.87
CA LEU A 147 30.50 24.31 -3.95
C LEU A 147 31.19 25.02 -2.77
N PRO A 148 30.79 26.26 -2.42
CA PRO A 148 31.33 26.96 -1.26
C PRO A 148 30.89 26.25 0.02
N ARG A 149 31.85 25.66 0.73
CA ARG A 149 31.62 24.96 2.00
C ARG A 149 31.15 25.94 3.07
N LYS A 150 29.89 25.83 3.47
CA LYS A 150 29.28 26.61 4.55
C LYS A 150 28.63 25.64 5.54
N PRO A 151 29.29 25.32 6.65
CA PRO A 151 28.70 24.41 7.63
C PRO A 151 27.41 25.03 8.21
N PRO A 152 26.40 24.20 8.52
CA PRO A 152 25.13 24.67 9.05
C PRO A 152 25.30 25.27 10.44
N THR A 153 24.46 26.24 10.78
CA THR A 153 24.39 26.74 12.15
C THR A 153 23.73 25.71 13.08
N LEU A 154 24.01 25.80 14.38
CA LEU A 154 23.40 24.92 15.38
C LEU A 154 21.87 24.96 15.34
N ASP A 155 21.28 26.12 15.03
CA ASP A 155 19.84 26.27 14.90
C ASP A 155 19.29 25.57 13.65
N GLN A 156 20.00 25.62 12.52
CA GLN A 156 19.64 24.86 11.32
C GLN A 156 19.71 23.35 11.56
N PHE A 157 20.73 22.88 12.27
CA PHE A 157 20.85 21.47 12.66
C PHE A 157 19.67 21.04 13.55
N LYS A 158 19.36 21.82 14.60
CA LYS A 158 18.21 21.56 15.49
C LYS A 158 16.89 21.54 14.72
N GLN A 159 16.70 22.47 13.80
CA GLN A 159 15.49 22.54 12.97
C GLN A 159 15.37 21.30 12.09
N GLN A 160 16.45 20.84 11.46
CA GLN A 160 16.41 19.66 10.60
C GLN A 160 16.14 18.37 11.36
N VAL A 161 16.75 18.20 12.55
CA VAL A 161 16.43 17.09 13.47
C VAL A 161 14.96 17.14 13.86
N LYS A 162 14.44 18.32 14.23
CA LYS A 162 13.03 18.48 14.61
C LYS A 162 12.10 18.16 13.44
N THR A 163 12.38 18.66 12.24
CA THR A 163 11.56 18.41 11.04
C THR A 163 11.55 16.92 10.67
N ARG A 164 12.71 16.26 10.63
CA ARG A 164 12.78 14.82 10.36
C ARG A 164 12.06 14.02 11.44
N HIS A 165 12.23 14.37 12.72
CA HIS A 165 11.54 13.70 13.81
C HIS A 165 10.01 13.86 13.70
N VAL A 166 9.51 15.06 13.40
CA VAL A 166 8.08 15.32 13.19
C VAL A 166 7.55 14.55 11.98
N ASN A 167 8.27 14.52 10.87
CA ASN A 167 7.84 13.80 9.67
C ASN A 167 7.85 12.28 9.88
N LEU A 168 8.83 11.74 10.63
CA LEU A 168 8.76 10.35 11.09
C LEU A 168 7.50 10.13 11.94
N ILE A 169 7.22 10.98 12.94
CA ILE A 169 6.00 10.83 13.74
C ILE A 169 4.73 10.87 12.88
N CYS A 170 4.66 11.73 11.87
CA CYS A 170 3.54 11.78 10.92
C CYS A 170 3.38 10.46 10.14
N LEU A 171 4.48 9.78 9.79
CA LEU A 171 4.45 8.44 9.17
C LEU A 171 4.04 7.31 10.12
N TYR A 172 4.17 7.50 11.45
CA TYR A 172 3.87 6.47 12.46
C TYR A 172 2.57 6.72 13.24
N ARG A 173 1.88 7.86 13.04
CA ARG A 173 0.76 8.30 13.90
C ARG A 173 -0.50 8.76 13.15
N LEU A 174 -0.61 8.55 11.85
CA LEU A 174 -1.87 8.77 11.15
C LEU A 174 -2.82 7.58 11.40
N PRO A 175 -4.13 7.84 11.58
CA PRO A 175 -5.12 6.84 11.98
C PRO A 175 -5.31 5.74 10.92
#